data_AF-M6I061-F1
#
_entry.id   AF-M6I061-F1
#
_cell.length_a   1.000
_cell.length_b   1.000
_cell.length_c   1.000
_cell.angle_alpha   90.00
_cell.angle_beta   90.00
_cell.angle_gamma   90.00
#
_symmetry.space_group_name_H-M   'P 1'
#
loop_
_entity.id
_entity.type
_entity.pdbx_description
1 polymer ?
#
loop_
_entity_poly.entity_id
_entity_poly.type
_entity_poly.pdbx_seq_one_letter_code
_entity_poly.pdbx_strand_id
1 'polypeptide(L)'
;MIVCKTPEEVLDQVRLWKAQGKRIGFVPTMGYLHEGHASLFEECISKADKTVVSIFVNPAQFNDPEDYAKYPVNTEGDLKLCESKKVDLVFYRTKKLYIPMEFQILY
;
A
#
# COMPACT_ATOMS: atom_id res chain seq x y z
N MET A 1 -0.30 -11.46 -8.43
CA MET A 1 -0.10 -10.21 -7.69
C MET A 1 1.39 -9.90 -7.61
N ILE A 2 1.81 -8.69 -7.96
CA ILE A 2 3.19 -8.21 -7.84
C ILE A 2 3.36 -7.59 -6.45
N VAL A 3 4.49 -7.82 -5.77
CA VAL A 3 4.79 -7.15 -4.50
C VAL A 3 6.04 -6.29 -4.67
N CYS A 4 5.86 -4.98 -4.55
CA CYS A 4 6.93 -3.99 -4.63
C CYS A 4 7.27 -3.50 -3.22
N LYS A 5 8.56 -3.28 -2.95
CA LYS A 5 9.10 -2.77 -1.68
C LYS A 5 9.62 -1.35 -1.81
N THR A 6 9.91 -0.87 -3.02
CA THR A 6 10.40 0.49 -3.26
C THR A 6 9.47 1.28 -4.18
N PRO A 7 9.46 2.63 -4.10
CA PRO A 7 8.70 3.46 -5.02
C PRO A 7 9.10 3.25 -6.49
N GLU A 8 10.39 2.99 -6.76
CA GLU A 8 10.90 2.80 -8.12
C GLU A 8 10.25 1.57 -8.79
N GLU A 9 10.16 0.45 -8.08
CA GLU A 9 9.50 -0.77 -8.59
C GLU A 9 8.02 -0.51 -8.92
N VAL A 10 7.33 0.28 -8.09
CA VAL A 10 5.94 0.67 -8.34
C VAL A 10 5.85 1.55 -9.58
N LEU A 11 6.72 2.55 -9.69
CA LEU A 11 6.74 3.49 -10.80
C LEU A 11 7.00 2.78 -12.13
N ASP A 12 7.94 1.83 -12.17
CA ASP A 12 8.26 1.07 -13.38
C ASP A 12 7.06 0.24 -13.84
N GLN A 13 6.39 -0.46 -12.92
CA GLN A 13 5.22 -1.25 -13.25
C GLN A 13 4.02 -0.38 -13.68
N VAL A 14 3.79 0.74 -12.99
CA VAL A 14 2.72 1.69 -13.32
C VAL A 14 2.96 2.33 -14.69
N ARG A 15 4.21 2.67 -15.03
CA ARG A 15 4.59 3.20 -16.35
C ARG A 15 4.30 2.18 -17.45
N LEU A 16 4.64 0.91 -17.23
CA LEU A 16 4.34 -0.17 -18.16
C LEU A 16 2.82 -0.28 -18.43
N TRP A 17 2.00 -0.28 -17.38
CA TRP A 17 0.54 -0.35 -17.53
C TRP A 17 -0.05 0.88 -18.21
N LYS A 18 0.45 2.08 -17.90
CA LYS A 18 0.03 3.31 -18.58
C LYS A 18 0.38 3.29 -20.06
N ALA A 19 1.56 2.79 -20.43
CA ALA A 19 1.96 2.63 -21.84
C ALA A 19 1.04 1.65 -22.61
N GLN A 20 0.40 0.72 -21.90
CA GLN A 20 -0.62 -0.20 -22.45
C GLN A 20 -2.04 0.38 -22.44
N GLY A 21 -2.21 1.66 -22.08
CA GLY A 21 -3.52 2.32 -22.02
C GLY A 21 -4.42 1.85 -20.88
N LYS A 22 -3.86 1.21 -19.83
CA LYS A 22 -4.64 0.70 -18.70
C LYS A 22 -4.99 1.81 -17.72
N ARG A 23 -6.24 1.81 -17.24
CA ARG A 23 -6.68 2.62 -16.09
C ARG A 23 -6.22 1.95 -14.81
N ILE A 24 -5.55 2.72 -13.96
CA ILE A 24 -4.96 2.22 -12.71
C ILE A 24 -5.74 2.83 -11.55
N GLY A 25 -6.32 1.97 -10.72
CA GLY A 25 -6.94 2.34 -9.46
C GLY A 25 -5.96 2.14 -8.31
N PHE A 26 -6.12 2.94 -7.26
CA PHE A 26 -5.21 2.93 -6.12
C PHE A 26 -6.00 2.99 -4.81
N VAL A 27 -5.67 2.10 -3.88
CA VAL A 27 -6.24 2.07 -2.53
C VAL A 27 -5.12 2.15 -1.49
N PRO A 28 -4.96 3.30 -0.80
CA PRO A 28 -3.98 3.42 0.28
C PRO A 28 -4.47 2.77 1.58
N THR A 29 -3.61 1.99 2.23
CA THR A 29 -3.91 1.34 3.52
C THR A 29 -2.71 1.38 4.46
N MET A 30 -2.97 1.16 5.75
CA MET A 30 -1.93 0.97 6.78
C MET A 30 -1.68 -0.50 7.13
N GLY A 31 -2.26 -1.46 6.39
CA GLY A 31 -2.19 -2.88 6.74
C GLY A 31 -3.14 -3.28 7.87
N TYR A 32 -3.02 -4.52 8.32
CA TYR A 32 -4.01 -5.18 9.19
C TYR A 32 -5.41 -5.15 8.56
N LEU A 33 -5.47 -5.64 7.33
CA LEU A 33 -6.62 -5.57 6.45
C LEU A 33 -7.73 -6.53 6.90
N HIS A 34 -8.96 -6.17 6.55
CA HIS A 34 -10.17 -6.91 6.86
C HIS A 34 -11.22 -6.63 5.77
N GLU A 35 -12.42 -7.21 5.88
CA GLU A 35 -13.47 -7.12 4.85
C GLU A 35 -13.89 -5.69 4.47
N GLY A 36 -13.72 -4.72 5.38
CA GLY A 36 -13.94 -3.30 5.08
C GLY A 36 -12.98 -2.79 4.01
N HIS A 37 -11.70 -3.17 4.09
CA HIS A 37 -10.71 -2.89 3.06
C HIS A 37 -10.99 -3.65 1.77
N ALA A 38 -11.44 -4.91 1.88
CA ALA A 38 -11.80 -5.72 0.72
C ALA A 38 -12.90 -5.05 -0.14
N SER A 39 -13.87 -4.42 0.50
CA SER A 39 -14.94 -3.68 -0.20
C SER A 39 -14.38 -2.54 -1.05
N LEU A 40 -13.36 -1.83 -0.56
CA LEU A 40 -12.66 -0.79 -1.32
C LEU A 40 -11.87 -1.36 -2.51
N PHE A 41 -11.28 -2.55 -2.34
CA PHE A 41 -10.58 -3.24 -3.43
C PHE A 41 -11.56 -3.65 -4.53
N GLU A 42 -12.71 -4.21 -4.17
CA GLU A 42 -13.76 -4.61 -5.10
C GLU A 42 -14.29 -3.40 -5.89
N GLU A 43 -14.58 -2.29 -5.21
CA GLU A 43 -14.99 -1.06 -5.86
C GLU A 43 -13.91 -0.54 -6.84
N CYS A 44 -12.65 -0.52 -6.41
CA CYS A 44 -11.52 -0.09 -7.23
C CYS A 44 -11.37 -0.97 -8.48
N ILE A 45 -11.43 -2.29 -8.32
CA ILE A 45 -11.34 -3.27 -9.41
C ILE A 45 -12.49 -3.10 -10.41
N SER A 46 -13.69 -2.75 -9.96
CA SER A 46 -14.82 -2.51 -10.86
C SER A 46 -14.62 -1.29 -11.79
N LYS A 47 -13.74 -0.36 -11.40
CA LYS A 47 -13.53 0.93 -12.07
C LYS A 47 -12.18 1.03 -12.81
N ALA A 48 -11.26 0.11 -12.55
CA ALA A 48 -9.90 0.13 -13.09
C ALA A 48 -9.51 -1.18 -13.76
N ASP A 49 -8.58 -1.12 -14.72
CA ASP A 49 -8.04 -2.32 -15.37
C ASP A 49 -6.91 -2.95 -14.55
N LYS A 50 -6.28 -2.15 -13.68
CA LYS A 50 -5.23 -2.53 -12.75
C LYS A 50 -5.44 -1.90 -11.39
N THR A 51 -5.29 -2.67 -10.32
CA THR A 51 -5.43 -2.19 -8.94
C THR A 51 -4.11 -2.25 -8.19
N VAL A 52 -3.73 -1.12 -7.61
CA VAL A 52 -2.59 -0.97 -6.73
C VAL A 52 -3.09 -0.77 -5.30
N VAL A 53 -2.53 -1.50 -4.34
CA VAL A 53 -2.78 -1.28 -2.90
C VAL A 53 -1.46 -0.92 -2.24
N SER A 54 -1.41 0.13 -1.42
CA SER A 54 -0.27 0.34 -0.54
C SER A 54 -0.55 -0.20 0.85
N ILE A 55 0.41 -0.88 1.44
CA ILE A 55 0.41 -1.28 2.85
C ILE A 55 1.61 -0.58 3.50
N PHE A 56 1.31 0.50 4.21
CA PHE A 56 2.32 1.31 4.87
C PHE A 56 1.76 1.98 6.13
N VAL A 57 2.27 1.58 7.29
CA VAL A 57 1.99 2.25 8.57
C VAL A 57 2.84 3.52 8.62
N ASN A 58 2.23 4.68 8.41
CA ASN A 58 2.94 5.95 8.39
C ASN A 58 3.12 6.49 9.83
N PRO A 59 4.35 6.61 10.36
CA PRO A 59 4.58 7.11 11.72
C PRO A 59 4.01 8.51 11.96
N ALA A 60 3.99 9.36 10.93
CA ALA A 60 3.46 10.72 11.03
C ALA A 60 1.94 10.78 11.29
N GLN A 61 1.23 9.66 11.16
CA GLN A 61 -0.20 9.56 11.49
C GLN A 61 -0.44 9.22 12.97
N PHE A 62 0.61 9.02 13.76
CA PHE A 62 0.54 8.69 15.18
C PHE A 62 1.03 9.86 16.02
N ASN A 63 0.21 10.28 16.98
CA ASN A 63 0.60 11.29 17.96
C ASN A 63 1.45 10.70 19.09
N ASP A 64 1.24 9.41 19.42
CA ASP A 64 1.97 8.68 20.44
C ASP A 64 2.90 7.64 19.77
N PRO A 65 4.23 7.70 20.00
CA PRO A 65 5.16 6.67 19.56
C PRO A 65 4.81 5.25 20.04
N GLU A 66 4.16 5.10 21.20
CA GLU A 66 3.70 3.81 21.70
C GLU A 66 2.57 3.23 20.83
N ASP A 67 1.63 4.06 20.37
CA ASP A 67 0.57 3.63 19.46
C ASP A 67 1.15 3.16 18.13
N TYR A 68 2.13 3.90 17.59
CA TYR A 68 2.86 3.47 16.40
C TYR A 68 3.57 2.12 16.64
N ALA A 69 4.24 1.95 17.78
CA ALA A 69 4.96 0.72 18.11
C ALA A 69 3.99 -0.48 18.20
N LYS A 70 2.84 -0.30 18.86
CA LYS A 70 1.81 -1.32 19.10
C LYS A 70 0.89 -1.56 17.90
N TYR A 71 0.91 -0.70 16.88
CA TYR A 71 0.04 -0.85 15.72
C TYR A 71 0.19 -2.25 15.09
N PRO A 72 -0.92 -2.99 14.91
CA PRO A 72 -0.88 -4.39 14.51
C PRO A 72 -0.30 -4.57 13.11
N VAL A 73 0.42 -5.67 12.90
CA VAL A 73 1.01 -6.02 11.61
C VAL A 73 0.68 -7.48 11.32
N ASN A 74 -0.01 -7.74 10.21
CA ASN A 74 -0.28 -9.10 9.73
C ASN A 74 0.00 -9.19 8.23
N THR A 75 1.28 -9.10 7.86
CA THR A 75 1.72 -9.09 6.47
C THR A 75 1.19 -10.26 5.67
N GLU A 76 1.20 -11.46 6.24
CA GLU A 76 0.73 -12.66 5.55
C GLU A 76 -0.78 -12.60 5.30
N GLY A 77 -1.56 -12.20 6.31
CA GLY A 77 -3.00 -12.00 6.17
C GLY A 77 -3.35 -10.91 5.16
N ASP A 78 -2.62 -9.79 5.20
CA ASP A 78 -2.83 -8.67 4.28
C ASP A 78 -2.58 -9.09 2.82
N LEU A 79 -1.47 -9.79 2.57
CA LEU A 79 -1.14 -10.27 1.22
C LEU A 79 -2.13 -11.34 0.74
N LYS A 80 -2.55 -12.26 1.61
CA LYS A 80 -3.58 -13.26 1.29
C LYS A 80 -4.91 -12.61 0.92
N LEU A 81 -5.33 -11.57 1.66
CA LEU A 81 -6.56 -10.85 1.34
C LEU A 81 -6.44 -10.14 -0.01
N CYS A 82 -5.35 -9.39 -0.24
CA CYS A 82 -5.10 -8.74 -1.53
C CYS A 82 -5.10 -9.74 -2.70
N GLU A 83 -4.46 -10.90 -2.54
CA GLU A 83 -4.43 -11.95 -3.55
C GLU A 83 -5.83 -12.52 -3.83
N SER A 84 -6.58 -12.85 -2.77
CA SER A 84 -7.96 -13.37 -2.89
C SER A 84 -8.91 -12.39 -3.60
N LYS A 85 -8.68 -11.09 -3.42
CA LYS A 85 -9.45 -10.01 -4.06
C LYS A 85 -8.88 -9.61 -5.42
N LYS A 86 -7.86 -10.31 -5.94
CA LYS A 86 -7.25 -10.07 -7.26
C LYS A 86 -6.60 -8.69 -7.42
N VAL A 87 -6.00 -8.16 -6.35
CA VAL A 87 -5.14 -6.98 -6.44
C VAL A 87 -3.95 -7.28 -7.36
N ASP A 88 -3.66 -6.39 -8.30
CA ASP A 88 -2.58 -6.60 -9.28
C ASP A 88 -1.20 -6.33 -8.68
N LEU A 89 -1.07 -5.26 -7.89
CA LEU A 89 0.19 -4.87 -7.25
C LEU A 89 -0.04 -4.40 -5.82
N VAL A 90 0.81 -4.88 -4.92
CA VAL A 90 0.90 -4.40 -3.54
C VAL A 90 2.22 -3.67 -3.35
N PHE A 91 2.16 -2.40 -2.97
CA PHE A 91 3.32 -1.67 -2.48
C PHE A 91 3.42 -1.86 -0.97
N TYR A 92 4.33 -2.72 -0.52
CA TYR A 92 4.50 -3.08 0.88
C TYR A 92 5.79 -2.46 1.43
N ARG A 93 5.63 -1.50 2.35
CA ARG A 93 6.76 -0.85 3.03
C ARG A 93 6.73 -1.16 4.52
N THR A 94 7.75 -1.87 4.99
CA THR A 94 7.89 -2.19 6.43
C THR A 94 8.27 -0.97 7.24
N LYS A 95 7.97 -1.01 8.56
CA LYS A 95 8.46 -0.02 9.54
C LYS A 95 10.00 0.18 9.46
N LYS A 96 10.77 -0.88 9.17
CA LYS A 96 12.24 -0.83 9.06
C LYS A 96 12.72 -0.12 7.78
N LEU A 97 11.94 -0.17 6.70
CA LEU A 97 12.27 0.44 5.41
C LEU A 97 11.79 1.90 5.31
N TYR A 98 11.15 2.40 6.36
CA TYR A 98 10.80 3.80 6.55
C TYR A 98 11.59 4.36 7.72
N ILE A 99 12.71 5.01 7.41
CA ILE A 99 13.39 5.90 8.34
C ILE A 99 12.91 7.29 7.94
N PRO A 100 12.16 8.02 8.79
CA PRO A 100 11.85 9.40 8.48
C PRO A 100 13.18 10.14 8.35
N MET A 101 13.47 10.68 7.17
CA MET A 101 14.48 11.74 7.08
C MET A 101 13.99 12.83 8.03
N GLU A 102 14.81 13.21 9.01
CA GLU A 102 14.51 14.35 9.85
C GLU A 102 14.24 15.54 8.93
N PHE A 103 12.98 15.95 8.82
CA PHE A 103 12.64 17.21 8.19
C PHE A 103 13.13 18.28 9.16
N GLN A 104 14.37 18.70 8.99
CA GLN A 104 14.83 19.96 9.53
C GLN A 104 14.08 21.03 8.73
N ILE A 105 12.94 21.48 9.27
CA ILE A 105 12.29 22.69 8.78
C ILE A 105 13.26 23.82 9.12
N LEU A 106 14.04 24.23 8.12
CA LEU A 106 14.80 25.47 8.17
C LEU A 106 13.77 26.60 8.22
N TYR A 107 13.69 27.28 9.36
CA TYR A 107 13.06 28.60 9.46
C TYR A 107 13.90 29.64 8.74
#